data_AF-A0A093ZZT8-F1
#
_entry.id   AF-A0A093ZZT8-F1
#
_cell.length_a   1.000
_cell.length_b   1.000
_cell.length_c   1.000
_cell.angle_alpha   90.00
_cell.angle_beta   90.00
_cell.angle_gamma   90.00
#
_symmetry.space_group_name_H-M   'P 1'
#
loop_
_entity.id
_entity.type
_entity.pdbx_description
1 polymer ?
#
loop_
_entity_poly.entity_id
_entity_poly.type
_entity_poly.pdbx_seq_one_letter_code
_entity_poly.pdbx_strand_id
1 'polypeptide(L)'
;MELANIDTDAIIPKQFLKTIKRTGLGSALFYAWRYLSAGVENPEFVLNRAPYRDAKILVVTGENFGCGSSREHAPWALLDFGIKTVIAPSFADIFFNNTFKNGMLPIAISNPADLAAIAAEARAGREIEIDLPAQEIKNEKGEKICSFDVEEFRKHCLVEGLDDIGLTMQMDERISAFEKKMTEQTPWLDGRGYLKRGGKVTGAVKVPTTNRGEVLKEPLEW
;
A
#
# COMPACT_ATOMS: atom_id res chain seq x y z
N MET A 1 5.64 20.78 -6.48
CA MET A 1 4.53 21.14 -7.38
C MET A 1 3.58 22.07 -6.65
N GLU A 2 3.16 23.15 -7.29
CA GLU A 2 2.33 24.21 -6.66
C GLU A 2 0.90 24.17 -7.21
N LEU A 3 0.26 23.01 -7.11
CA LEU A 3 -1.09 22.76 -7.63
C LEU A 3 -1.93 22.11 -6.54
N ALA A 4 -3.17 22.58 -6.39
CA ALA A 4 -4.18 21.96 -5.55
C ALA A 4 -5.11 21.08 -6.39
N ASN A 5 -5.82 20.16 -5.74
CA ASN A 5 -6.79 19.26 -6.36
C ASN A 5 -6.20 18.48 -7.55
N ILE A 6 -4.98 17.96 -7.37
CA ILE A 6 -4.39 17.03 -8.34
C ILE A 6 -5.17 15.73 -8.27
N ASP A 7 -6.10 15.54 -9.19
CA ASP A 7 -6.96 14.35 -9.23
C ASP A 7 -6.24 13.11 -9.81
N THR A 8 -6.87 11.95 -9.68
CA THR A 8 -6.31 10.69 -10.17
C THR A 8 -6.23 10.59 -11.70
N ASP A 9 -6.99 11.40 -12.46
CA ASP A 9 -6.86 11.54 -13.91
C ASP A 9 -5.60 12.35 -14.29
N ALA A 10 -5.29 13.38 -13.52
CA ALA A 10 -4.08 14.16 -13.67
C ALA A 10 -2.84 13.30 -13.35
N ILE A 11 -2.89 12.49 -12.28
CA ILE A 11 -1.81 11.55 -11.94
C ILE A 11 -1.64 10.49 -13.04
N ILE A 12 -2.71 9.82 -13.46
CA ILE A 12 -2.67 8.86 -14.57
C ILE A 12 -3.99 8.89 -15.37
N PRO A 13 -3.94 9.33 -16.64
CA PRO A 13 -5.14 9.41 -17.46
C PRO A 13 -5.78 8.04 -17.76
N LYS A 14 -7.10 8.03 -17.88
CA LYS A 14 -7.92 6.82 -18.09
C LYS A 14 -7.48 5.90 -19.24
N GLN A 15 -6.87 6.43 -20.30
CA GLN A 15 -6.43 5.64 -21.45
C GLN A 15 -5.34 4.61 -21.10
N PHE A 16 -4.60 4.82 -20.02
CA PHE A 16 -3.52 3.93 -19.56
C PHE A 16 -4.02 2.84 -18.60
N LEU A 17 -5.30 2.84 -18.22
CA LEU A 17 -5.88 1.92 -17.23
C LEU A 17 -6.34 0.58 -17.82
N LYS A 18 -6.05 0.32 -19.09
CA LYS A 18 -6.39 -0.95 -19.76
C LYS A 18 -5.36 -2.05 -19.52
N THR A 19 -4.20 -1.71 -18.97
CA THR A 19 -3.14 -2.68 -18.67
C THR A 19 -3.44 -3.42 -17.38
N ILE A 20 -3.06 -4.69 -17.32
CA ILE A 20 -3.04 -5.48 -16.08
C ILE A 20 -1.66 -5.47 -15.41
N LYS A 21 -0.64 -4.92 -16.10
CA LYS A 21 0.73 -4.87 -15.60
C LYS A 21 0.91 -3.65 -14.69
N ARG A 22 1.63 -3.85 -13.58
CA ARG A 22 2.03 -2.78 -12.67
C ARG A 22 3.24 -1.97 -13.17
N THR A 23 3.97 -2.48 -14.16
CA THR A 23 5.17 -1.87 -14.75
C THR A 23 4.85 -1.09 -16.03
N GLY A 24 5.65 -0.06 -16.33
CA GLY A 24 5.50 0.79 -17.51
C GLY A 24 4.44 1.88 -17.36
N LEU A 25 3.92 2.07 -16.14
CA LEU A 25 2.98 3.13 -15.78
C LEU A 25 3.70 4.46 -15.46
N GLY A 26 4.99 4.40 -15.12
CA GLY A 26 5.81 5.58 -14.83
C GLY A 26 5.96 6.52 -16.04
N SER A 27 5.89 6.00 -17.27
CA SER A 27 5.85 6.85 -18.48
C SER A 27 4.52 7.59 -18.63
N ALA A 28 3.45 7.10 -18.02
CA ALA A 28 2.10 7.68 -18.05
C ALA A 28 1.80 8.60 -16.83
N LEU A 29 2.67 8.61 -15.82
CA LEU A 29 2.55 9.53 -14.68
C LEU A 29 2.50 10.97 -15.17
N PHE A 30 1.51 11.77 -14.75
CA PHE A 30 1.31 13.18 -15.15
C PHE A 30 1.35 13.41 -16.65
N TYR A 31 0.86 12.46 -17.46
CA TYR A 31 1.02 12.48 -18.91
C TYR A 31 0.59 13.81 -19.58
N ALA A 32 -0.56 14.37 -19.17
CA ALA A 32 -1.07 15.61 -19.74
C ALA A 32 -0.17 16.83 -19.48
N TRP A 33 0.65 16.80 -18.42
CA TRP A 33 1.58 17.88 -18.08
C TRP A 33 3.01 17.59 -18.55
N ARG A 34 3.39 16.31 -18.58
CA ARG A 34 4.73 15.85 -18.97
C ARG A 34 4.99 15.84 -20.46
N TYR A 35 3.97 15.83 -21.31
CA TYR A 35 4.16 15.75 -22.76
C TYR A 35 3.37 16.84 -23.48
N LEU A 36 4.01 17.51 -24.45
CA LEU A 36 3.37 18.53 -25.30
C LEU A 36 2.59 17.91 -26.46
N SER A 37 3.11 16.81 -26.99
CA SER A 37 2.51 15.96 -28.03
C SER A 37 3.03 14.54 -27.85
N ALA A 38 2.45 13.54 -28.55
CA ALA A 38 2.77 12.13 -28.34
C ALA A 38 4.30 11.86 -28.40
N GLY A 39 4.90 11.65 -27.22
CA GLY A 39 6.31 11.33 -27.05
C GLY A 39 7.27 12.51 -26.84
N VAL A 40 6.82 13.77 -26.98
CA VAL A 40 7.69 14.95 -26.76
C VAL A 40 7.51 15.46 -25.34
N GLU A 41 8.54 15.29 -24.51
CA GLU A 41 8.53 15.78 -23.13
C GLU A 41 8.41 17.31 -23.07
N ASN A 42 7.58 17.79 -22.15
CA ASN A 42 7.44 19.20 -21.82
C ASN A 42 8.63 19.63 -20.94
N PRO A 43 9.55 20.47 -21.44
CA PRO A 43 10.73 20.88 -20.67
C PRO A 43 10.37 21.75 -19.45
N GLU A 44 9.19 22.36 -19.43
CA GLU A 44 8.73 23.19 -18.32
C GLU A 44 8.18 22.36 -17.15
N PHE A 45 7.83 21.09 -17.38
CA PHE A 45 7.30 20.26 -16.32
C PHE A 45 8.41 19.81 -15.37
N VAL A 46 8.19 20.00 -14.06
CA VAL A 46 9.21 19.82 -13.03
C VAL A 46 9.90 18.45 -13.09
N LEU A 47 9.16 17.35 -13.25
CA LEU A 47 9.73 15.99 -13.28
C LEU A 47 10.44 15.64 -14.61
N ASN A 48 10.46 16.53 -15.59
CA ASN A 48 11.25 16.36 -16.81
C ASN A 48 12.61 17.10 -16.74
N ARG A 49 12.87 17.83 -15.64
CA ARG A 49 14.08 18.64 -15.46
C ARG A 49 15.01 17.97 -14.46
N ALA A 50 16.32 18.00 -14.72
CA ALA A 50 17.31 17.66 -13.69
C ALA A 50 17.31 18.76 -12.59
N PRO A 51 17.46 18.40 -11.30
CA PRO A 51 17.66 17.05 -10.75
C PRO A 51 16.34 16.27 -10.48
N TYR A 52 15.18 16.90 -10.67
CA TYR A 52 13.87 16.36 -10.30
C TYR A 52 13.41 15.12 -11.09
N ARG A 53 14.07 14.81 -12.21
CA ARG A 53 13.78 13.61 -13.01
C ARG A 53 13.92 12.32 -12.20
N ASP A 54 14.88 12.29 -11.28
CA ASP A 54 15.19 11.13 -10.44
C ASP A 54 14.66 11.30 -9.01
N ALA A 55 13.69 12.21 -8.83
CA ALA A 55 13.10 12.48 -7.52
C ALA A 55 12.45 11.22 -6.95
N LYS A 56 12.68 11.00 -5.65
CA LYS A 56 12.01 9.96 -4.85
C LYS A 56 10.91 10.51 -3.95
N ILE A 57 10.93 11.83 -3.74
CA ILE A 57 10.00 12.55 -2.87
C ILE A 57 9.29 13.59 -3.73
N LEU A 58 7.96 13.53 -3.76
CA LEU A 58 7.12 14.53 -4.42
C LEU A 58 6.54 15.47 -3.37
N VAL A 59 6.96 16.74 -3.38
CA VAL A 59 6.39 17.78 -2.52
C VAL A 59 5.31 18.55 -3.29
N VAL A 60 4.09 18.57 -2.76
CA VAL A 60 2.93 19.28 -3.30
C VAL A 60 2.50 20.32 -2.28
N THR A 61 2.39 21.58 -2.67
CA THR A 61 1.99 22.65 -1.74
C THR A 61 0.48 22.92 -1.75
N GLY A 62 -0.26 22.36 -2.71
CA GLY A 62 -1.71 22.48 -2.79
C GLY A 62 -2.43 21.32 -2.12
N GLU A 63 -3.64 21.60 -1.63
CA GLU A 63 -4.46 20.65 -0.89
C GLU A 63 -5.11 19.57 -1.78
N ASN A 64 -5.62 18.51 -1.15
CA ASN A 64 -6.48 17.49 -1.75
C ASN A 64 -5.80 16.70 -2.89
N PHE A 65 -4.60 16.19 -2.63
CA PHE A 65 -3.86 15.37 -3.60
C PHE A 65 -4.48 13.97 -3.77
N GLY A 66 -4.56 13.52 -5.02
CA GLY A 66 -5.12 12.21 -5.37
C GLY A 66 -6.66 12.16 -5.31
N CYS A 67 -7.32 13.31 -5.44
CA CYS A 67 -8.77 13.39 -5.40
C CYS A 67 -9.45 12.81 -6.67
N GLY A 68 -10.78 12.76 -6.67
CA GLY A 68 -11.55 12.21 -7.78
C GLY A 68 -11.74 10.69 -7.69
N SER A 69 -11.70 10.01 -8.83
CA SER A 69 -12.07 8.58 -8.90
C SER A 69 -11.07 7.66 -8.22
N SER A 70 -11.56 6.57 -7.62
CA SER A 70 -10.70 5.52 -7.06
C SER A 70 -9.89 4.85 -8.18
N ARG A 71 -8.55 4.95 -8.11
CA ARG A 71 -7.62 4.36 -9.07
C ARG A 71 -6.37 3.84 -8.39
N GLU A 72 -6.24 2.52 -8.31
CA GLU A 72 -5.02 1.87 -7.81
C GLU A 72 -3.80 2.12 -8.70
N HIS A 73 -4.04 2.39 -9.99
CA HIS A 73 -2.99 2.71 -10.95
C HIS A 73 -2.27 4.04 -10.64
N ALA A 74 -2.89 4.96 -9.90
CA ALA A 74 -2.28 6.26 -9.60
C ALA A 74 -1.04 6.10 -8.67
N PRO A 75 -1.13 5.40 -7.51
CA PRO A 75 0.05 5.01 -6.75
C PRO A 75 1.06 4.18 -7.56
N TRP A 76 0.61 3.25 -8.41
CA TRP A 76 1.53 2.46 -9.24
C TRP A 76 2.33 3.32 -10.22
N ALA A 77 1.71 4.32 -10.84
CA ALA A 77 2.40 5.23 -11.75
C ALA A 77 3.47 6.07 -11.03
N LEU A 78 3.18 6.52 -9.80
CA LEU A 78 4.15 7.21 -8.95
C LEU A 78 5.32 6.30 -8.58
N LEU A 79 5.02 5.09 -8.12
CA LEU A 79 6.04 4.11 -7.70
C LEU A 79 6.91 3.65 -8.86
N ASP A 80 6.32 3.34 -10.01
CA ASP A 80 7.02 2.89 -11.22
C ASP A 80 7.86 4.02 -11.87
N PHE A 81 7.51 5.29 -11.62
CA PHE A 81 8.38 6.42 -11.93
C PHE A 81 9.58 6.54 -10.96
N GLY A 82 9.44 6.06 -9.72
CA GLY A 82 10.48 6.10 -8.68
C GLY A 82 10.12 6.91 -7.44
N ILE A 83 8.93 7.52 -7.40
CA ILE A 83 8.44 8.26 -6.22
C ILE A 83 8.07 7.24 -5.13
N LYS A 84 8.67 7.39 -3.94
CA LYS A 84 8.41 6.58 -2.75
C LYS A 84 7.52 7.30 -1.74
N THR A 85 7.61 8.63 -1.73
CA THR A 85 6.90 9.47 -0.76
C THR A 85 6.27 10.66 -1.45
N VAL A 86 5.03 10.97 -1.08
CA VAL A 86 4.36 12.21 -1.44
C VAL A 86 4.10 13.01 -0.18
N ILE A 87 4.51 14.28 -0.16
CA ILE A 87 4.25 15.21 0.94
C ILE A 87 3.23 16.23 0.41
N ALA A 88 2.11 16.38 1.10
CA ALA A 88 1.06 17.34 0.75
C ALA A 88 0.35 17.87 2.01
N PRO A 89 -0.41 18.98 1.96
CA PRO A 89 -1.23 19.40 3.09
C PRO A 89 -2.32 18.39 3.43
N SER A 90 -2.93 17.78 2.41
CA SER A 90 -4.01 16.81 2.56
C SER A 90 -4.11 15.90 1.35
N PHE A 91 -4.71 14.72 1.56
CA PHE A 91 -4.93 13.70 0.54
C PHE A 91 -6.40 13.30 0.50
N ALA A 92 -6.85 12.78 -0.64
CA ALA A 92 -8.10 12.05 -0.68
C ALA A 92 -7.94 10.66 -0.04
N ASP A 93 -8.89 10.28 0.83
CA ASP A 93 -8.80 9.10 1.69
C ASP A 93 -8.49 7.80 0.94
N ILE A 94 -9.16 7.60 -0.21
CA ILE A 94 -8.98 6.39 -1.02
C ILE A 94 -7.55 6.33 -1.59
N PHE A 95 -7.07 7.44 -2.14
CA PHE A 95 -5.72 7.53 -2.67
C PHE A 95 -4.68 7.33 -1.56
N PHE A 96 -4.89 7.95 -0.40
CA PHE A 96 -4.02 7.83 0.77
C PHE A 96 -3.88 6.37 1.21
N ASN A 97 -5.00 5.65 1.36
CA ASN A 97 -5.00 4.25 1.76
C ASN A 97 -4.35 3.34 0.69
N ASN A 98 -4.65 3.56 -0.59
CA ASN A 98 -4.03 2.80 -1.68
C ASN A 98 -2.52 3.03 -1.74
N THR A 99 -2.04 4.23 -1.41
CA THR A 99 -0.62 4.56 -1.40
C THR A 99 0.13 3.73 -0.34
N PHE A 100 -0.39 3.67 0.89
CA PHE A 100 0.17 2.79 1.94
C PHE A 100 0.19 1.32 1.53
N LYS A 101 -0.92 0.82 0.95
CA LYS A 101 -1.00 -0.58 0.50
C LYS A 101 0.00 -0.95 -0.59
N ASN A 102 0.56 0.04 -1.29
CA ASN A 102 1.60 -0.16 -2.30
C ASN A 102 3.02 0.10 -1.76
N GLY A 103 3.20 0.12 -0.43
CA GLY A 103 4.51 0.28 0.20
C GLY A 103 5.09 1.69 0.09
N MET A 104 4.24 2.68 -0.18
CA MET A 104 4.63 4.08 -0.25
C MET A 104 4.21 4.82 1.02
N LEU A 105 4.92 5.90 1.34
CA LEU A 105 4.65 6.73 2.51
C LEU A 105 4.06 8.09 2.07
N PRO A 106 2.73 8.28 2.09
CA PRO A 106 2.13 9.61 1.96
C PRO A 106 2.19 10.34 3.31
N ILE A 107 2.69 11.58 3.32
CA ILE A 107 2.85 12.40 4.52
C ILE A 107 1.98 13.66 4.41
N ALA A 108 1.03 13.79 5.32
CA ALA A 108 0.19 14.98 5.43
C ALA A 108 0.84 16.00 6.37
N ILE A 109 1.12 17.21 5.88
CA ILE A 109 1.68 18.32 6.65
C ILE A 109 0.69 19.47 6.66
N SER A 110 -0.09 19.59 7.73
CA SER A 110 -1.13 20.62 7.87
C SER A 110 -0.57 22.01 8.19
N ASN A 111 0.62 22.08 8.81
CA ASN A 111 1.27 23.35 9.12
C ASN A 111 1.88 23.99 7.85
N PRO A 112 1.38 25.15 7.39
CA PRO A 112 1.87 25.79 6.18
C PRO A 112 3.33 26.21 6.25
N ALA A 113 3.84 26.57 7.44
CA ALA A 113 5.23 26.98 7.62
C ALA A 113 6.19 25.80 7.39
N ASP A 114 5.86 24.63 7.94
CA ASP A 114 6.66 23.42 7.79
C ASP A 114 6.65 22.95 6.33
N LEU A 115 5.47 22.95 5.69
CA LEU A 115 5.35 22.60 4.28
C LEU A 115 6.12 23.58 3.37
N ALA A 116 6.09 24.89 3.69
CA ALA A 116 6.84 25.89 2.96
C ALA A 116 8.37 25.67 3.11
N ALA A 117 8.84 25.28 4.30
CA ALA A 117 10.24 24.95 4.54
C ALA A 117 10.67 23.73 3.70
N ILE A 118 9.91 22.64 3.73
CA ILE A 118 10.15 21.45 2.90
C ILE A 118 10.15 21.80 1.40
N ALA A 119 9.19 22.62 0.96
CA ALA A 119 9.10 23.05 -0.43
C ALA A 119 10.29 23.96 -0.83
N ALA A 120 10.84 24.75 0.09
CA ALA A 120 12.02 25.56 -0.17
C ALA A 120 13.28 24.70 -0.37
N GLU A 121 13.47 23.66 0.45
CA GLU A 121 14.53 22.66 0.26
C GLU A 121 14.40 21.96 -1.10
N ALA A 122 13.19 21.50 -1.42
CA ALA A 122 12.90 20.85 -2.69
C ALA A 122 13.16 21.77 -3.89
N ARG A 123 12.71 23.04 -3.87
CA ARG A 123 12.95 24.01 -4.96
C ARG A 123 14.44 24.33 -5.15
N ALA A 124 15.23 24.25 -4.09
CA ALA A 124 16.66 24.42 -4.16
C ALA A 124 17.39 23.18 -4.71
N GLY A 125 16.67 22.09 -4.97
CA GLY A 125 17.24 20.82 -5.45
C GLY A 125 18.07 20.09 -4.41
N ARG A 126 17.88 20.37 -3.12
CA ARG A 126 18.58 19.71 -2.01
C ARG A 126 17.91 18.41 -1.62
N GLU A 127 18.70 17.51 -1.03
CA GLU A 127 18.19 16.26 -0.50
C GLU A 127 17.33 16.49 0.75
N ILE A 128 16.30 15.68 0.89
CA ILE A 128 15.39 15.66 2.04
C ILE A 128 15.39 14.22 2.56
N GLU A 129 15.68 14.05 3.84
CA GLU A 129 15.63 12.76 4.52
C GLU A 129 14.28 12.62 5.24
N ILE A 130 13.69 11.43 5.13
CA ILE A 130 12.46 11.06 5.82
C ILE A 130 12.78 9.86 6.71
N ASP A 131 12.76 10.10 8.01
CA ASP A 131 12.99 9.10 9.04
C ASP A 131 11.64 8.59 9.52
N LEU A 132 11.17 7.46 8.97
CA LEU A 132 9.88 6.87 9.35
C LEU A 132 9.87 6.34 10.80
N PRO A 133 10.91 5.65 11.31
CA PRO A 133 10.97 5.26 12.72
C PRO A 133 10.84 6.43 13.70
N ALA A 134 11.55 7.54 13.46
CA ALA A 134 11.49 8.74 14.29
C ALA A 134 10.30 9.66 13.95
N GLN A 135 9.69 9.47 12.77
CA GLN A 135 8.65 10.31 12.18
C GLN A 135 9.08 11.78 11.99
N GLU A 136 10.27 11.96 11.41
CA GLU A 136 10.90 13.26 11.21
C GLU A 136 11.28 13.50 9.75
N ILE A 137 11.16 14.74 9.31
CA ILE A 137 11.70 15.21 8.03
C ILE A 137 12.91 16.08 8.34
N LYS A 138 14.05 15.75 7.74
CA LYS A 138 15.33 16.44 7.93
C LYS A 138 15.82 17.01 6.60
N ASN A 139 16.57 18.11 6.67
CA ASN A 139 17.27 18.66 5.52
C ASN A 139 18.56 17.86 5.22
N GLU A 140 19.26 18.23 4.15
CA GLU A 140 20.54 17.64 3.73
C GLU A 140 21.63 17.65 4.83
N LYS A 141 21.55 18.57 5.80
CA LYS A 141 22.49 18.66 6.93
C LYS A 141 22.09 17.78 8.13
N GLY A 142 20.99 17.05 8.04
CA GLY A 142 20.41 16.27 9.13
C GLY A 142 19.68 17.12 10.17
N GLU A 143 19.44 18.41 9.91
CA GLU A 143 18.67 19.26 10.81
C GLU A 143 17.18 18.99 10.61
N LYS A 144 16.46 18.81 11.71
CA LYS A 144 15.01 18.58 11.70
C LYS A 144 14.27 19.80 11.17
N ILE A 145 13.47 19.59 10.13
CA ILE A 145 12.53 20.59 9.59
C ILE A 145 11.23 20.52 10.39
N CYS A 146 10.61 19.34 10.45
CA CYS A 146 9.38 19.11 11.20
C CYS A 146 9.19 17.63 11.57
N SER A 147 8.21 17.34 12.41
CA SER A 147 7.67 16.00 12.63
C SER A 147 6.45 15.75 11.76
N PHE A 148 6.14 14.49 11.52
CA PHE A 148 4.86 14.06 10.97
C PHE A 148 4.30 12.90 11.80
N ASP A 149 3.04 12.55 11.57
CA ASP A 149 2.38 11.44 12.25
C ASP A 149 1.93 10.37 11.25
N VAL A 150 2.19 9.11 11.58
CA VAL A 150 1.72 7.91 10.88
C VAL A 150 1.15 6.94 11.91
N GLU A 151 0.02 6.34 11.59
CA GLU A 151 -0.58 5.28 12.39
C GLU A 151 0.42 4.12 12.61
N GLU A 152 0.57 3.68 13.87
CA GLU A 152 1.58 2.69 14.27
C GLU A 152 1.53 1.40 13.44
N PHE A 153 0.33 0.90 13.12
CA PHE A 153 0.18 -0.29 12.27
C PHE A 153 0.74 -0.08 10.87
N ARG A 154 0.46 1.07 10.24
CA ARG A 154 0.97 1.40 8.89
C ARG A 154 2.49 1.58 8.93
N LYS A 155 3.01 2.21 9.99
CA LYS A 155 4.44 2.36 10.22
C LYS A 155 5.12 1.00 10.32
N HIS A 156 4.60 0.09 11.16
CA HIS A 156 5.10 -1.28 11.28
C HIS A 156 5.11 -2.00 9.93
N CYS A 157 4.02 -1.94 9.16
CA CYS A 157 3.96 -2.56 7.84
C CYS A 157 5.01 -1.99 6.88
N LEU A 158 5.20 -0.67 6.85
CA LEU A 158 6.21 -0.05 5.97
C LEU A 158 7.65 -0.34 6.40
N VAL A 159 7.94 -0.34 7.70
CA VAL A 159 9.27 -0.62 8.24
C VAL A 159 9.68 -2.08 7.98
N GLU A 160 8.76 -3.01 8.21
CA GLU A 160 9.00 -4.45 8.03
C GLU A 160 8.76 -4.92 6.58
N GLY A 161 8.26 -4.04 5.70
CA GLY A 161 7.94 -4.37 4.30
C GLY A 161 6.78 -5.37 4.16
N LEU A 162 5.79 -5.31 5.05
CA LEU A 162 4.65 -6.21 5.10
C LEU A 162 3.47 -5.65 4.28
N ASP A 163 2.96 -6.48 3.37
CA ASP A 163 1.65 -6.29 2.75
C ASP A 163 0.59 -7.21 3.39
N ASP A 164 -0.65 -7.15 2.91
CA ASP A 164 -1.77 -7.97 3.44
C ASP A 164 -1.44 -9.49 3.39
N ILE A 165 -0.64 -9.92 2.40
CA ILE A 165 -0.19 -11.30 2.28
C ILE A 165 0.90 -11.60 3.31
N GLY A 166 1.90 -10.72 3.45
CA GLY A 166 2.95 -10.82 4.45
C GLY A 166 2.42 -10.89 5.88
N LEU A 167 1.42 -10.07 6.21
CA LEU A 167 0.71 -10.11 7.48
C LEU A 167 0.01 -11.47 7.70
N THR A 168 -0.60 -12.02 6.65
CA THR A 168 -1.23 -13.35 6.73
C THR A 168 -0.16 -14.44 6.92
N MET A 169 0.98 -14.33 6.25
CA MET A 169 2.09 -15.27 6.37
C MET A 169 2.73 -15.26 7.77
N GLN A 170 2.66 -14.15 8.51
CA GLN A 170 3.07 -14.13 9.92
C GLN A 170 2.16 -14.99 10.82
N MET A 171 0.98 -15.38 10.35
CA MET A 171 0.04 -16.24 11.07
C MET A 171 0.12 -17.70 10.64
N ASP A 172 1.13 -18.12 9.87
CA ASP A 172 1.23 -19.46 9.27
C ASP A 172 1.07 -20.60 10.30
N GLU A 173 1.73 -20.51 11.45
CA GLU A 173 1.59 -21.51 12.52
C GLU A 173 0.17 -21.58 13.09
N ARG A 174 -0.49 -20.43 13.24
CA ARG A 174 -1.87 -20.34 13.76
C ARG A 174 -2.86 -20.87 12.73
N ILE A 175 -2.65 -20.57 11.45
CA ILE A 175 -3.44 -21.11 10.34
C ILE A 175 -3.31 -22.63 10.33
N SER A 176 -2.08 -23.15 10.35
CA SER A 176 -1.80 -24.59 10.38
C SER A 176 -2.45 -25.29 11.58
N ALA A 177 -2.36 -24.70 12.78
CA ALA A 177 -3.00 -25.24 13.98
C ALA A 177 -4.53 -25.24 13.89
N PHE A 178 -5.11 -24.19 13.32
CA PHE A 178 -6.54 -24.10 13.08
C PHE A 178 -7.02 -25.13 12.05
N GLU A 179 -6.31 -25.27 10.92
CA GLU A 179 -6.63 -26.26 9.88
C GLU A 179 -6.59 -27.68 10.42
N LYS A 180 -5.56 -28.03 11.20
CA LYS A 180 -5.47 -29.35 11.86
C LYS A 180 -6.69 -29.62 12.76
N LYS A 181 -7.07 -28.64 13.58
CA LYS A 181 -8.25 -28.74 14.45
C LYS A 181 -9.54 -28.91 13.65
N MET A 182 -9.69 -28.19 12.54
CA MET A 182 -10.85 -28.29 11.66
C MET A 182 -10.96 -29.66 10.99
N THR A 183 -9.85 -30.23 10.52
CA THR A 183 -9.83 -31.60 9.98
C THR A 183 -10.21 -32.65 11.03
N GLU A 184 -9.81 -32.46 12.30
CA GLU A 184 -10.18 -33.37 13.39
C GLU A 184 -11.65 -33.25 13.79
N GLN A 185 -12.19 -32.03 13.87
CA GLN A 185 -13.55 -31.78 14.38
C GLN A 185 -14.65 -31.86 13.31
N THR A 186 -14.30 -31.49 12.08
CA THR A 186 -15.25 -31.35 10.97
C THR A 186 -14.75 -32.00 9.68
N PRO A 187 -14.37 -33.30 9.70
CA PRO A 187 -13.71 -33.96 8.56
C PRO A 187 -14.58 -34.01 7.28
N TRP A 188 -15.89 -33.81 7.37
CA TRP A 188 -16.77 -33.75 6.21
C TRP A 188 -16.64 -32.45 5.40
N LEU A 189 -16.07 -31.38 5.98
CA LEU A 189 -15.82 -30.11 5.27
C LEU A 189 -14.57 -30.17 4.37
N ASP A 190 -13.64 -31.08 4.64
CA ASP A 190 -12.40 -31.21 3.85
C ASP A 190 -12.69 -31.66 2.40
N GLY A 191 -13.88 -32.16 2.11
CA GLY A 191 -14.31 -32.45 0.74
C GLY A 191 -13.43 -33.47 -0.01
N ARG A 192 -13.85 -33.88 -1.21
CA ARG A 192 -13.08 -34.85 -2.02
C ARG A 192 -11.82 -34.24 -2.68
N GLY A 193 -11.73 -32.91 -2.74
CA GLY A 193 -10.64 -32.19 -3.41
C GLY A 193 -9.44 -31.91 -2.52
N TYR A 194 -9.64 -31.58 -1.23
CA TYR A 194 -8.56 -31.31 -0.28
C TYR A 194 -7.78 -32.60 0.05
N LEU A 195 -8.49 -33.74 0.10
CA LEU A 195 -7.93 -35.09 0.28
C LEU A 195 -6.94 -35.52 -0.83
N LYS A 196 -6.96 -34.90 -2.03
CA LYS A 196 -6.01 -35.24 -3.11
C LYS A 196 -4.60 -34.70 -2.88
N ARG A 197 -4.39 -33.76 -1.94
CA ARG A 197 -3.06 -33.18 -1.62
C ARG A 197 -2.34 -33.92 -0.47
N GLY A 198 -2.56 -35.23 -0.33
CA GLY A 198 -1.83 -36.05 0.65
C GLY A 198 -2.42 -36.09 2.06
N GLY A 199 -3.59 -35.50 2.29
CA GLY A 199 -4.32 -35.65 3.55
C GLY A 199 -4.87 -37.06 3.71
N LYS A 200 -4.49 -37.76 4.79
CA LYS A 200 -5.15 -39.02 5.17
C LYS A 200 -6.60 -38.71 5.53
N VAL A 201 -7.54 -39.47 4.97
CA VAL A 201 -8.93 -39.49 5.42
C VAL A 201 -8.90 -39.89 6.90
N THR A 202 -9.15 -38.93 7.79
CA THR A 202 -9.49 -39.26 9.17
C THR A 202 -10.87 -39.91 9.11
N GLY A 203 -10.93 -41.19 9.48
CA GLY A 203 -12.21 -41.89 9.58
C GLY A 203 -13.13 -41.11 10.53
N ALA A 204 -14.43 -41.12 10.26
CA ALA A 204 -15.41 -40.48 11.13
C ALA A 204 -15.14 -40.84 12.60
N VAL A 205 -15.16 -39.83 13.48
CA VAL A 205 -14.99 -40.02 14.92
C VAL A 205 -15.98 -41.10 15.36
N LYS A 206 -15.47 -42.17 15.98
CA LYS A 206 -16.33 -43.27 16.44
C LYS A 206 -17.34 -42.72 17.44
N VAL A 207 -18.62 -43.00 17.20
CA VAL A 207 -19.69 -42.64 18.13
C VAL A 207 -19.35 -43.22 19.52
N PRO A 208 -19.44 -42.43 20.59
CA PRO A 208 -19.19 -42.93 21.94
C PRO A 208 -19.99 -44.19 22.22
N THR A 209 -19.31 -45.23 22.72
CA THR A 209 -19.92 -46.50 23.11
C THR A 209 -19.93 -46.63 24.62
N THR A 210 -20.95 -47.28 25.17
CA THR A 210 -20.95 -47.66 26.59
C THR A 210 -19.85 -48.71 26.88
N ASN A 211 -19.57 -48.97 28.16
CA ASN A 211 -18.66 -50.06 28.58
C ASN A 211 -19.11 -51.46 28.12
N ARG A 212 -20.31 -51.59 27.53
CA ARG A 212 -20.87 -52.82 26.94
C ARG A 212 -20.84 -52.85 25.41
N GLY A 213 -20.24 -51.84 24.76
CA GLY A 213 -20.08 -51.78 23.31
C GLY A 213 -21.32 -51.30 22.53
N GLU A 214 -22.37 -50.87 23.23
CA GLU A 214 -23.57 -50.33 22.60
C GLU A 214 -23.36 -48.87 22.19
N VAL A 215 -23.78 -48.52 20.97
CA VAL A 215 -23.70 -47.17 20.42
C VAL A 215 -24.71 -46.28 21.15
N LEU A 216 -24.25 -45.20 21.78
CA LEU A 216 -25.13 -44.22 22.41
C LEU A 216 -26.00 -43.57 21.33
N LYS A 217 -27.29 -43.94 21.32
CA LYS A 217 -28.32 -43.33 20.48
C LYS A 217 -29.15 -42.39 21.36
N GLU A 218 -29.12 -41.11 21.00
CA GLU A 218 -30.03 -40.01 21.41
C GLU A 218 -29.64 -39.14 22.63
N PRO A 219 -30.03 -37.85 22.62
CA PRO A 219 -29.83 -36.84 21.58
C PRO A 219 -28.80 -35.78 22.05
N LEU A 220 -28.09 -35.16 21.11
CA LEU A 220 -27.40 -33.90 21.40
C LEU A 220 -28.47 -32.82 21.55
N GLU A 221 -28.77 -32.42 22.79
CA GLU A 221 -29.35 -31.09 22.99
C GLU A 221 -28.36 -30.08 22.41
N TRP A 222 -28.85 -29.27 21.47
CA TRP A 222 -28.10 -28.23 20.78
C TRP A 222 -27.75 -27.08 21.73
#